data_AF-A0A8J2PPN1-F1
#
_entry.id   AF-A0A8J2PPN1-F1
#
_cell.length_a   1.000
_cell.length_b   1.000
_cell.length_c   1.000
_cell.angle_alpha   90.00
_cell.angle_beta   90.00
_cell.angle_gamma   90.00
#
_symmetry.space_group_name_H-M   'P 1'
#
loop_
_entity.id
_entity.type
_entity.pdbx_description
1 polymer ?
#
loop_
_entity_poly.entity_id
_entity_poly.type
_entity_poly.pdbx_seq_one_letter_code
_entity_poly.pdbx_strand_id
1 'polypeptide(L)'
;MIVQAVSLLDDLDKELNNYMMRCREWYGWHFPELSKIIQDNIAYIKTLKHMGFRTNASKTDFSSILPEELEQRVKEAAEISMGTEISDEDMENINFLAEQVLEISEYRTQLYEYLKNRMMAIAPNVTVLVGELVGARLIAHAGTLMNLAKHPASTVQILGAEKALFRALKTKKDTPKYGLIYHAHLIGQASTKLKGK
;
A
#
# COMPACT_ATOMS: atom_id res chain seq x y z
N MET A 1 -9.17 -19.94 1.71
CA MET A 1 -8.39 -19.12 2.67
C MET A 1 -7.37 -18.22 1.98
N ILE A 2 -6.43 -18.73 1.17
CA ILE A 2 -5.45 -17.87 0.46
C ILE A 2 -6.15 -16.79 -0.38
N VAL A 3 -7.14 -17.17 -1.20
CA VAL A 3 -7.91 -16.22 -2.04
C VAL A 3 -8.51 -15.09 -1.21
N GLN A 4 -9.16 -15.43 -0.09
CA GLN A 4 -9.77 -14.44 0.80
C GLN A 4 -8.73 -13.54 1.48
N ALA A 5 -7.60 -14.09 1.91
CA ALA A 5 -6.53 -13.31 2.53
C ALA A 5 -5.89 -12.31 1.56
N VAL A 6 -5.71 -12.69 0.29
CA VAL A 6 -5.19 -11.79 -0.76
C VAL A 6 -6.19 -10.70 -1.09
N SER A 7 -7.46 -11.05 -1.29
CA SER A 7 -8.51 -10.06 -1.54
C SER A 7 -8.63 -9.07 -0.40
N LEU A 8 -8.61 -9.56 0.85
CA LEU A 8 -8.61 -8.69 2.02
C LEU A 8 -7.38 -7.79 2.07
N LEU A 9 -6.18 -8.30 1.73
CA LEU A 9 -4.97 -7.48 1.68
C LEU A 9 -5.08 -6.37 0.63
N ASP A 10 -5.58 -6.68 -0.57
CA ASP A 10 -5.78 -5.70 -1.64
C ASP A 10 -6.87 -4.66 -1.27
N ASP A 11 -7.90 -5.04 -0.51
CA ASP A 11 -8.93 -4.12 -0.02
C ASP A 11 -8.42 -3.26 1.14
N LEU A 12 -7.67 -3.84 2.08
CA LEU A 12 -7.00 -3.09 3.16
C LEU A 12 -6.05 -2.03 2.60
N ASP A 13 -5.27 -2.35 1.56
CA ASP A 13 -4.36 -1.37 0.96
C ASP A 13 -5.12 -0.16 0.35
N LYS A 14 -6.32 -0.38 -0.22
CA LYS A 14 -7.17 0.71 -0.74
C LYS A 14 -7.78 1.53 0.39
N GLU A 15 -8.38 0.87 1.37
CA GLU A 15 -9.05 1.55 2.49
C GLU A 15 -8.04 2.31 3.36
N LEU A 16 -6.86 1.73 3.61
CA LEU A 16 -5.77 2.41 4.31
C LEU A 16 -5.39 3.70 3.57
N ASN A 17 -5.26 3.66 2.24
CA ASN A 17 -4.97 4.86 1.47
C ASN A 17 -6.10 5.90 1.53
N ASN A 18 -7.37 5.46 1.48
CA ASN A 18 -8.52 6.36 1.62
C ASN A 18 -8.54 7.03 3.01
N TYR A 19 -8.38 6.26 4.09
CA TYR A 19 -8.32 6.78 5.45
C TYR A 19 -7.13 7.72 5.66
N MET A 20 -5.98 7.41 5.08
CA MET A 20 -4.80 8.27 5.09
C MET A 20 -5.05 9.64 4.44
N MET A 21 -5.64 9.63 3.23
CA MET A 21 -5.99 10.88 2.55
C MET A 21 -7.03 11.67 3.34
N ARG A 22 -8.00 10.99 3.95
CA ARG A 22 -9.02 11.63 4.79
C ARG A 22 -8.43 12.26 6.05
N CYS A 23 -7.52 11.56 6.73
CA CYS A 23 -6.80 12.07 7.90
C CYS A 23 -5.96 13.31 7.56
N ARG A 24 -5.26 13.29 6.41
CA ARG A 24 -4.49 14.43 5.90
C ARG A 24 -5.36 15.64 5.59
N GLU A 25 -6.50 15.46 4.95
CA GLU A 25 -7.43 16.55 4.69
C GLU A 25 -8.01 17.13 5.98
N TRP A 26 -8.36 16.27 6.94
CA TRP A 26 -8.95 16.69 8.21
C TRP A 26 -7.97 17.48 9.06
N TYR A 27 -6.76 16.95 9.27
CA TYR A 27 -5.72 17.67 10.02
C TYR A 27 -5.13 18.85 9.22
N GLY A 28 -5.25 18.83 7.89
CA GLY A 28 -4.83 19.92 7.01
C GLY A 28 -5.55 21.25 7.27
N TRP A 29 -6.73 21.23 7.90
CA TRP A 29 -7.38 22.47 8.37
C TRP A 29 -6.58 23.14 9.50
N HIS A 30 -5.98 22.33 10.39
CA HIS A 30 -5.17 22.83 11.50
C HIS A 30 -3.71 23.08 11.11
N PHE A 31 -3.13 22.21 10.28
CA PHE A 31 -1.73 22.32 9.87
C PHE A 31 -1.52 21.82 8.42
N PRO A 32 -1.81 22.68 7.41
CA PRO A 32 -1.75 22.30 6.01
C PRO A 32 -0.32 22.04 5.50
N GLU A 33 0.68 22.71 6.06
CA GLU A 33 2.09 22.61 5.64
C GLU A 33 2.67 21.22 5.94
N LEU A 34 2.20 20.55 6.99
CA LEU A 34 2.67 19.21 7.38
C LEU A 34 2.54 18.19 6.25
N SER A 35 1.42 18.25 5.51
CA SER A 35 1.13 17.34 4.39
C SER A 35 2.10 17.55 3.22
N LYS A 36 2.64 18.78 3.05
CA LYS A 36 3.63 19.09 2.02
C LYS A 36 5.04 18.68 2.43
N ILE A 37 5.36 18.74 3.72
CA ILE A 37 6.69 18.40 4.24
C ILE A 37 6.86 16.88 4.31
N ILE A 38 5.86 16.17 4.85
CA ILE A 38 5.93 14.73 5.07
C ILE A 38 5.11 14.01 4.00
N GLN A 39 5.80 13.43 3.01
CA GLN A 39 5.16 12.62 1.97
C GLN A 39 4.80 11.21 2.44
N ASP A 40 5.56 10.64 3.38
CA ASP A 40 5.25 9.32 3.92
C ASP A 40 4.00 9.36 4.81
N ASN A 41 3.04 8.50 4.50
CA ASN A 41 1.74 8.45 5.14
C ASN A 41 1.85 7.96 6.58
N ILE A 42 2.70 6.96 6.84
CA ILE A 42 2.85 6.38 8.19
C ILE A 42 3.59 7.36 9.10
N ALA A 43 4.69 7.97 8.62
CA ALA A 43 5.39 9.01 9.34
C ALA A 43 4.47 10.21 9.67
N TYR A 44 3.60 10.60 8.74
CA TYR A 44 2.63 11.69 8.94
C TYR A 44 1.71 11.39 10.13
N ILE A 45 1.09 10.21 10.16
CA ILE A 45 0.17 9.82 11.24
C ILE A 45 0.89 9.71 12.60
N LYS A 46 2.10 9.16 12.63
CA LYS A 46 2.89 9.11 13.87
C LYS A 46 3.22 10.51 14.36
N THR A 47 3.65 11.40 13.46
CA THR A 47 3.96 12.80 13.81
C THR A 47 2.73 13.52 14.35
N LEU A 48 1.56 13.33 13.72
CA LEU A 48 0.29 13.87 14.21
C LEU A 48 -0.02 13.38 15.62
N LYS A 49 0.06 12.07 15.88
CA LYS A 49 -0.23 11.48 17.20
C LYS A 49 0.71 11.99 18.30
N HIS A 50 1.99 12.21 17.97
CA HIS A 50 2.98 12.73 18.92
C HIS A 50 2.89 14.24 19.17
N MET A 51 2.52 15.01 18.15
CA MET A 51 2.43 16.47 18.24
C MET A 51 1.10 16.94 18.82
N GLY A 52 -0.01 16.36 18.36
CA GLY A 52 -1.35 16.85 18.62
C GLY A 52 -1.55 18.25 18.02
N PHE A 53 -1.50 19.26 18.88
CA PHE A 53 -1.63 20.67 18.49
C PHE A 53 -0.32 21.28 17.98
N ARG A 54 -0.44 22.26 17.08
CA ARG A 54 0.70 23.06 16.58
C ARG A 54 1.53 23.73 17.69
N THR A 55 0.90 24.10 18.81
CA THR A 55 1.56 24.75 19.95
C THR A 55 2.53 23.82 20.69
N ASN A 56 2.34 22.51 20.58
CA ASN A 56 3.22 21.52 21.16
C ASN A 56 4.38 21.15 20.23
N ALA A 57 4.35 21.56 18.96
CA ALA A 57 5.41 21.26 17.98
C ALA A 57 6.81 21.71 18.46
N SER A 58 6.89 22.84 19.16
CA SER A 58 8.16 23.36 19.67
C SER A 58 8.72 22.56 20.86
N LYS A 59 7.86 21.87 21.62
CA LYS A 59 8.25 21.12 22.83
C LYS A 59 8.50 19.63 22.56
N THR A 60 7.90 19.08 21.51
CA THR A 60 8.02 17.67 21.18
C THR A 60 9.28 17.40 20.36
N ASP A 61 9.97 16.31 20.69
CA ASP A 61 11.10 15.77 19.93
C ASP A 61 10.57 14.75 18.91
N PHE A 62 10.94 14.91 17.64
CA PHE A 62 10.51 14.03 16.54
C PHE A 62 11.63 13.10 16.04
N SER A 63 12.79 13.07 16.70
CA SER A 63 13.98 12.30 16.30
C SER A 63 13.73 10.80 16.03
N SER A 64 12.72 10.20 16.67
CA SER A 64 12.40 8.77 16.48
C SER A 64 11.55 8.47 15.24
N ILE A 65 10.97 9.50 14.60
CA ILE A 65 9.97 9.34 13.52
C ILE A 65 10.48 9.98 12.22
N LEU A 66 11.17 11.12 12.33
CA LEU A 66 11.61 11.92 11.21
C LEU A 66 13.12 12.17 11.29
N PRO A 67 13.81 12.27 10.13
CA PRO A 67 15.15 12.84 10.08
C PRO A 67 15.17 14.29 10.59
N GLU A 68 16.30 14.70 11.19
CA GLU A 68 16.48 16.03 11.79
C GLU A 68 16.16 17.18 10.81
N GLU A 69 16.47 17.01 9.51
CA GLU A 69 16.16 18.01 8.47
C GLU A 69 14.65 18.25 8.30
N LEU A 70 13.84 17.18 8.39
CA LEU A 70 12.38 17.31 8.27
C LEU A 70 11.78 17.86 9.57
N GLU A 71 12.35 17.48 10.71
CA GLU A 71 11.90 17.99 12.01
C GLU A 71 12.05 19.51 12.13
N GLN A 72 13.21 20.07 11.74
CA GLN A 72 13.41 21.52 11.76
C GLN A 72 12.39 22.24 10.87
N ARG A 73 12.15 21.72 9.67
CA ARG A 73 11.16 22.27 8.74
C ARG A 73 9.73 22.21 9.29
N VAL A 74 9.38 21.15 10.03
CA VAL A 74 8.07 21.05 10.68
C VAL A 74 7.94 22.08 11.79
N LYS A 75 8.98 22.29 12.61
CA LYS A 75 8.99 23.30 13.69
C LYS A 75 8.89 24.72 13.15
N GLU A 76 9.67 25.06 12.12
CA GLU A 76 9.58 26.36 11.42
C GLU A 76 8.19 26.57 10.79
N ALA A 77 7.64 25.53 10.15
CA ALA A 77 6.32 25.61 9.55
C ALA A 77 5.20 25.74 10.59
N ALA A 78 5.37 25.18 11.80
CA ALA A 78 4.40 25.31 12.88
C ALA A 78 4.29 26.76 13.39
N GLU A 79 5.39 27.52 13.40
CA GLU A 79 5.39 28.93 13.81
C GLU A 79 4.73 29.86 12.77
N ILE A 80 4.89 29.55 11.48
CA ILE A 80 4.40 30.37 10.35
C ILE A 80 3.07 29.83 9.78
N SER A 81 2.53 28.76 10.37
CA SER A 81 1.37 28.03 9.86
C SER A 81 0.14 28.92 9.67
N MET A 82 -0.52 28.77 8.52
CA MET A 82 -1.77 29.46 8.20
C MET A 82 -3.03 28.68 8.64
N GLY A 83 -2.86 27.56 9.34
CA GLY A 83 -3.99 26.73 9.77
C GLY A 83 -4.86 27.36 10.85
N THR A 84 -6.10 26.89 10.96
CA THR A 84 -7.07 27.36 11.95
C THR A 84 -6.92 26.62 13.27
N GLU A 85 -7.31 27.25 14.37
CA GLU A 85 -7.42 26.55 15.64
C GLU A 85 -8.63 25.60 15.62
N ILE A 86 -8.44 24.41 16.17
CA ILE A 86 -9.46 23.36 16.26
C ILE A 86 -9.81 23.13 17.72
N SER A 87 -11.01 22.62 17.98
CA SER A 87 -11.43 22.28 19.33
C SER A 87 -10.72 21.02 19.85
N ASP A 88 -10.68 20.85 21.18
CA ASP A 88 -10.14 19.65 21.80
C ASP A 88 -10.92 18.39 21.39
N GLU A 89 -12.26 18.50 21.26
CA GLU A 89 -13.13 17.41 20.81
C GLU A 89 -12.80 16.96 19.37
N ASP A 90 -12.53 17.92 18.47
CA ASP A 90 -12.13 17.60 17.09
C ASP A 90 -10.75 16.92 17.06
N MET A 91 -9.81 17.41 17.89
CA MET A 91 -8.46 16.84 17.98
C MET A 91 -8.48 15.40 18.51
N GLU A 92 -9.31 15.10 19.50
CA GLU A 92 -9.51 13.73 20.00
C GLU A 92 -10.02 12.80 18.90
N ASN A 93 -10.99 13.24 18.10
CA ASN A 93 -11.52 12.45 16.99
C ASN A 93 -10.46 12.19 15.90
N ILE A 94 -9.62 13.18 15.58
CA ILE A 94 -8.52 13.02 14.63
C ILE A 94 -7.48 12.04 15.18
N ASN A 95 -7.14 12.13 16.46
CA ASN A 95 -6.23 11.19 17.12
C ASN A 95 -6.77 9.76 17.12
N PHE A 96 -8.08 9.59 17.37
CA PHE A 96 -8.73 8.28 17.29
C PHE A 96 -8.64 7.68 15.89
N LEU A 97 -8.92 8.48 14.84
CA LEU A 97 -8.76 8.03 13.46
C LEU A 97 -7.29 7.66 13.16
N ALA A 98 -6.34 8.48 13.61
CA ALA A 98 -4.91 8.22 13.45
C ALA A 98 -4.48 6.88 14.09
N GLU A 99 -5.00 6.57 15.28
CA GLU A 99 -4.77 5.29 15.95
C GLU A 99 -5.36 4.11 15.18
N GLN A 100 -6.60 4.22 14.71
CA GLN A 100 -7.23 3.18 13.89
C GLN A 100 -6.44 2.87 12.61
N VAL A 101 -5.88 3.89 11.96
CA VAL A 101 -5.04 3.67 10.77
C VAL A 101 -3.74 2.94 11.11
N LEU A 102 -3.11 3.24 12.25
CA LEU A 102 -1.92 2.51 12.72
C LEU A 102 -2.25 1.05 13.01
N GLU A 103 -3.34 0.77 13.71
CA GLU A 103 -3.81 -0.60 14.00
C GLU A 103 -4.08 -1.38 12.71
N ILE A 104 -4.74 -0.77 11.72
CA ILE A 104 -4.99 -1.39 10.42
C ILE A 104 -3.67 -1.67 9.68
N SER A 105 -2.69 -0.76 9.77
CA SER A 105 -1.36 -0.94 9.15
C SER A 105 -0.58 -2.11 9.77
N GLU A 106 -0.65 -2.24 11.09
CA GLU A 106 -0.05 -3.38 11.81
C GLU A 106 -0.75 -4.69 11.44
N TYR A 107 -2.08 -4.71 11.43
CA TYR A 107 -2.87 -5.87 11.01
C TYR A 107 -2.55 -6.28 9.57
N ARG A 108 -2.38 -5.32 8.66
CA ARG A 108 -1.97 -5.58 7.27
C ARG A 108 -0.60 -6.26 7.19
N THR A 109 0.33 -5.89 8.07
CA THR A 109 1.65 -6.54 8.16
C THR A 109 1.53 -7.98 8.69
N GLN A 110 0.75 -8.19 9.74
CA GLN A 110 0.47 -9.53 10.29
C GLN A 110 -0.23 -10.43 9.26
N LEU A 111 -1.19 -9.89 8.50
CA LEU A 111 -1.91 -10.61 7.45
C LEU A 111 -0.96 -11.02 6.31
N TYR A 112 -0.01 -10.16 5.96
CA TYR A 112 1.02 -10.47 4.96
C TYR A 112 1.92 -11.61 5.43
N GLU A 113 2.38 -11.62 6.68
CA GLU A 113 3.17 -12.72 7.24
C GLU A 113 2.37 -14.03 7.29
N TYR A 114 1.10 -13.97 7.68
CA TYR A 114 0.19 -15.10 7.63
C TYR A 114 0.06 -15.66 6.20
N LEU A 115 -0.11 -14.78 5.20
CA LEU A 115 -0.20 -15.18 3.80
C LEU A 115 1.08 -15.84 3.32
N LYS A 116 2.25 -15.30 3.67
CA LYS A 116 3.56 -15.85 3.34
C LYS A 116 3.74 -17.28 3.89
N ASN A 117 3.47 -17.47 5.18
CA ASN A 117 3.56 -18.78 5.81
C ASN A 117 2.59 -19.79 5.18
N ARG A 118 1.36 -19.35 4.88
CA ARG A 118 0.35 -20.23 4.29
C ARG A 118 0.67 -20.60 2.84
N MET A 119 1.24 -19.68 2.08
CA MET A 119 1.63 -19.95 0.69
C MET A 119 2.78 -20.95 0.62
N MET A 120 3.81 -20.79 1.46
CA MET A 120 4.91 -21.75 1.57
C MET A 120 4.43 -23.16 1.93
N ALA A 121 3.40 -23.28 2.76
CA ALA A 121 2.82 -24.57 3.13
C ALA A 121 2.00 -25.23 2.01
N ILE A 122 1.32 -24.45 1.16
CA ILE A 122 0.41 -24.98 0.13
C ILE A 122 1.08 -25.14 -1.24
N ALA A 123 1.85 -24.14 -1.67
CA ALA A 123 2.48 -24.10 -2.98
C ALA A 123 3.92 -23.59 -2.90
N PRO A 124 4.85 -24.34 -2.29
CA PRO A 124 6.24 -23.91 -2.11
C PRO A 124 6.95 -23.64 -3.44
N ASN A 125 6.73 -24.49 -4.44
CA ASN A 125 7.37 -24.33 -5.76
C ASN A 125 6.95 -23.05 -6.48
N VAL A 126 5.67 -22.70 -6.41
CA VAL A 126 5.15 -21.45 -6.98
C VAL A 126 5.73 -20.26 -6.22
N THR A 127 5.78 -20.35 -4.89
CA THR A 127 6.35 -19.30 -4.03
C THR A 127 7.80 -19.00 -4.38
N VAL A 128 8.64 -20.04 -4.52
CA VAL A 128 10.06 -19.87 -4.85
C VAL A 128 10.25 -19.28 -6.25
N LEU A 129 9.37 -19.60 -7.20
CA LEU A 129 9.52 -19.20 -8.60
C LEU A 129 9.02 -17.77 -8.88
N VAL A 130 7.81 -17.42 -8.42
CA VAL A 130 7.19 -16.10 -8.72
C VAL A 130 7.10 -15.17 -7.50
N GLY A 131 7.33 -15.68 -6.29
CA GLY A 131 7.11 -14.97 -5.04
C GLY A 131 5.74 -15.24 -4.42
N GLU A 132 5.61 -14.97 -3.13
CA GLU A 132 4.42 -15.23 -2.32
C GLU A 132 3.20 -14.46 -2.85
N LEU A 133 3.34 -13.15 -3.03
CA LEU A 133 2.23 -12.25 -3.31
C LEU A 133 1.71 -12.40 -4.75
N VAL A 134 2.63 -12.57 -5.71
CA VAL A 134 2.27 -12.82 -7.11
C VAL A 134 1.63 -14.20 -7.25
N GLY A 135 2.20 -15.24 -6.61
CA GLY A 135 1.61 -16.57 -6.58
C GLY A 135 0.21 -16.57 -5.97
N ALA A 136 0.01 -15.80 -4.90
CA ALA A 136 -1.29 -15.68 -4.25
C ALA A 136 -2.34 -15.02 -5.15
N ARG A 137 -1.97 -13.96 -5.87
CA ARG A 137 -2.84 -13.31 -6.86
C ARG A 137 -3.17 -14.22 -8.05
N LEU A 138 -2.22 -15.02 -8.53
CA LEU A 138 -2.48 -16.01 -9.59
C LEU A 138 -3.51 -17.04 -9.15
N ILE A 139 -3.37 -17.58 -7.94
CA ILE A 139 -4.34 -18.53 -7.37
C ILE A 139 -5.70 -17.87 -7.16
N ALA A 140 -5.73 -16.62 -6.68
CA ALA A 140 -6.95 -15.85 -6.48
C ALA A 140 -7.71 -15.63 -7.78
N HIS A 141 -7.01 -15.22 -8.85
CA HIS A 141 -7.62 -14.98 -10.15
C HIS A 141 -8.10 -16.28 -10.83
N ALA A 142 -7.40 -17.40 -10.65
CA ALA A 142 -7.85 -18.72 -11.10
C ALA A 142 -8.96 -19.34 -10.22
N GLY A 143 -9.25 -18.75 -9.06
CA GLY A 143 -10.20 -19.22 -8.05
C GLY A 143 -9.69 -20.37 -7.18
N THR A 144 -9.03 -21.38 -7.77
CA THR A 144 -8.44 -22.51 -7.04
C THR A 144 -7.07 -22.90 -7.60
N LEU A 145 -6.24 -23.54 -6.78
CA LEU A 145 -4.94 -24.05 -7.21
C LEU A 145 -5.07 -25.12 -8.33
N MET A 146 -6.10 -25.96 -8.25
CA MET A 146 -6.37 -26.99 -9.27
C MET A 146 -6.75 -26.35 -10.62
N ASN A 147 -7.52 -25.27 -10.62
CA ASN A 147 -7.83 -24.55 -11.85
C ASN A 147 -6.59 -23.88 -12.45
N LEU A 148 -5.75 -23.28 -11.59
CA LEU A 148 -4.47 -22.71 -12.03
C LEU A 148 -3.59 -23.77 -12.70
N ALA A 149 -3.53 -24.97 -12.14
CA ALA A 149 -2.75 -26.08 -12.71
C ALA A 149 -3.29 -26.59 -14.06
N LYS A 150 -4.59 -26.40 -14.36
CA LYS A 150 -5.20 -26.75 -15.64
C LYS A 150 -4.97 -25.70 -16.73
N HIS A 151 -4.59 -24.48 -16.37
CA HIS A 151 -4.34 -23.44 -17.35
C HIS A 151 -3.02 -23.70 -18.10
N PRO A 152 -2.99 -23.51 -19.43
CA PRO A 152 -1.75 -23.59 -20.18
C PRO A 152 -0.84 -22.41 -19.83
N ALA A 153 0.46 -22.58 -20.05
CA ALA A 153 1.46 -21.55 -19.73
C ALA A 153 1.15 -20.19 -20.39
N SER A 154 0.64 -20.18 -21.61
CA SER A 154 0.24 -18.96 -22.32
C SER A 154 -0.92 -18.20 -21.64
N THR A 155 -1.86 -18.92 -21.02
CA THR A 155 -2.94 -18.30 -20.23
C THR A 155 -2.39 -17.74 -18.91
N VAL A 156 -1.51 -18.47 -18.23
CA VAL A 156 -0.85 -18.00 -17.00
C VAL A 156 -0.02 -16.73 -17.27
N GLN A 157 0.61 -16.64 -18.45
CA GLN A 157 1.41 -15.48 -18.86
C GLN A 157 0.60 -14.17 -18.92
N ILE A 158 -0.63 -14.24 -19.43
CA ILE A 158 -1.50 -13.08 -19.67
C ILE A 158 -2.60 -12.93 -18.62
N LEU A 159 -2.56 -13.73 -17.55
CA LEU A 159 -3.56 -13.73 -16.48
C LEU A 159 -3.65 -12.33 -15.84
N GLY A 160 -4.86 -11.78 -15.72
CA GLY A 160 -5.09 -10.41 -15.23
C GLY A 160 -4.97 -9.29 -16.29
N ALA A 161 -4.48 -9.58 -17.50
CA ALA A 161 -4.47 -8.64 -18.63
C ALA A 161 -5.60 -8.90 -19.65
N GLU A 162 -6.61 -9.69 -19.26
CA GLU A 162 -7.70 -10.18 -20.11
C GLU A 162 -8.46 -9.06 -20.82
N LYS A 163 -8.78 -7.95 -20.13
CA LYS A 163 -9.45 -6.80 -20.74
C LYS A 163 -8.64 -6.21 -21.90
N ALA A 164 -7.33 -6.09 -21.73
CA ALA A 164 -6.43 -5.60 -22.77
C ALA A 164 -6.27 -6.62 -23.91
N LEU A 165 -6.16 -7.90 -23.57
CA LEU A 165 -6.10 -9.02 -24.52
C LEU A 165 -7.33 -9.06 -25.42
N PHE A 166 -8.54 -9.10 -24.85
CA PHE A 166 -9.77 -9.18 -25.63
C PHE A 166 -10.01 -7.92 -26.48
N ARG A 167 -9.60 -6.74 -25.99
CA ARG A 167 -9.64 -5.51 -26.78
C ARG A 167 -8.68 -5.57 -27.97
N ALA A 168 -7.46 -6.05 -27.77
CA ALA A 168 -6.46 -6.20 -28.83
C ALA A 168 -6.92 -7.20 -29.91
N LEU A 169 -7.46 -8.35 -29.49
CA LEU A 169 -8.02 -9.36 -30.40
C LEU A 169 -9.18 -8.82 -31.24
N LYS A 170 -10.12 -8.08 -30.63
CA LYS A 170 -11.24 -7.45 -31.36
C LYS A 170 -10.78 -6.40 -32.38
N THR A 171 -9.73 -5.66 -32.05
CA THR A 171 -9.19 -4.58 -32.91
C THR A 171 -8.04 -5.01 -33.80
N LYS A 172 -7.69 -6.30 -33.81
CA LYS A 172 -6.51 -6.87 -34.51
C LYS A 172 -5.21 -6.11 -34.23
N LYS A 173 -5.03 -5.67 -32.99
CA LYS A 173 -3.81 -5.03 -32.49
C LYS A 173 -2.95 -6.03 -31.71
N ASP A 174 -1.74 -5.61 -31.38
CA ASP A 174 -0.80 -6.40 -30.58
C ASP A 174 -1.36 -6.74 -29.19
N THR A 175 -1.21 -8.00 -28.81
CA THR A 175 -1.66 -8.52 -27.52
C THR A 175 -0.68 -8.15 -26.39
N PRO A 176 -1.16 -8.05 -25.15
CA PRO A 176 -0.27 -7.84 -24.00
C PRO A 176 0.66 -9.04 -23.83
N LYS A 177 1.95 -8.75 -23.53
CA LYS A 177 2.99 -9.78 -23.36
C LYS A 177 3.03 -10.39 -21.95
N TYR A 178 2.44 -9.72 -20.98
CA TYR A 178 2.45 -10.09 -19.57
C TYR A 178 1.17 -9.61 -18.88
N GLY A 179 0.76 -10.31 -17.83
CA GLY A 179 -0.28 -9.91 -16.89
C GLY A 179 0.28 -9.75 -15.47
N LEU A 180 -0.30 -10.45 -14.51
CA LEU A 180 0.07 -10.39 -13.08
C LEU A 180 1.53 -10.77 -12.81
N ILE A 181 2.10 -11.66 -13.63
CA ILE A 181 3.51 -12.08 -13.54
C ILE A 181 4.52 -10.95 -13.75
N TYR A 182 4.12 -9.82 -14.33
CA TYR A 182 5.02 -8.67 -14.53
C TYR A 182 5.63 -8.14 -13.21
N HIS A 183 4.90 -8.32 -12.10
CA HIS A 183 5.35 -7.92 -10.76
C HIS A 183 6.25 -8.95 -10.08
N ALA A 184 6.54 -10.09 -10.72
CA ALA A 184 7.48 -11.07 -10.18
C ALA A 184 8.91 -10.52 -10.21
N HIS A 185 9.70 -10.86 -9.19
CA HIS A 185 11.07 -10.37 -9.02
C HIS A 185 11.95 -10.64 -10.24
N LEU A 186 11.85 -11.86 -10.80
CA LEU A 186 12.64 -12.31 -11.96
C LEU A 186 12.41 -11.42 -13.20
N ILE A 187 11.16 -11.02 -13.46
CA ILE A 187 10.82 -10.14 -14.58
C ILE A 187 11.21 -8.70 -14.28
N GLY A 188 11.12 -8.29 -13.00
CA GLY A 188 11.57 -6.98 -12.54
C GLY A 188 13.04 -6.70 -12.87
N GLN A 189 13.91 -7.70 -12.69
CA GLN A 189 15.36 -7.61 -12.92
C GLN A 189 15.76 -7.61 -14.41
N ALA A 190 14.93 -8.16 -15.30
CA ALA A 190 15.25 -8.25 -16.71
C ALA A 190 15.19 -6.89 -17.43
N SER A 191 16.01 -6.70 -18.47
CA SER A 191 15.96 -5.49 -19.30
C SER A 191 14.64 -5.42 -20.07
N THR A 192 14.15 -4.21 -20.37
CA THR A 192 12.81 -3.98 -20.95
C THR A 192 12.51 -4.79 -22.22
N LYS A 193 13.53 -5.04 -23.07
CA LYS A 193 13.41 -5.86 -24.28
C LYS A 193 13.33 -7.37 -23.98
N LEU A 194 13.91 -7.81 -22.87
CA LEU A 194 13.96 -9.21 -22.44
C LEU A 194 12.79 -9.59 -21.51
N LYS A 195 12.11 -8.62 -20.89
CA LYS A 195 10.96 -8.88 -19.99
C LYS A 195 9.81 -9.70 -20.61
N GLY A 196 9.71 -9.73 -21.93
CA GLY A 196 8.68 -10.49 -22.65
C GLY A 196 9.18 -11.81 -23.25
N LYS A 197 10.44 -12.20 -23.00
CA LYS A 197 11.04 -13.45 -23.47
C LYS A 197 11.15 -14.45 -22.34
#